data_AF-A4I106-F1
#
_entry.id   AF-A4I106-F1
#
_cell.length_a   1.000
_cell.length_b   1.000
_cell.length_c   1.000
_cell.angle_alpha   90.00
_cell.angle_beta   90.00
_cell.angle_gamma   90.00
#
_symmetry.space_group_name_H-M   'P 1'
#
loop_
_entity.id
_entity.type
_entity.pdbx_description
1 polymer ?
#
loop_
_entity_poly.entity_id
_entity_poly.type
_entity_poly.pdbx_seq_one_letter_code
_entity_poly.pdbx_strand_id
1 'polypeptide(L)'
;MTQLHSVASLDYGDGRTCVCRICECGKHQCPGLRVPFVGETTYRDEYVGKKIERERPRKARQTVFPSKAEPGHFKTTKQEAADLLKGKDLRPAESYKPREAAAAPLPFEGTTTNRADFPGWMPDYNRTKRREDPLPKLPGTYVTTKGAMEEPVRDLAEQGRLPKPPKSFKADDTLQNSLPFDGITSYTAEYQPKEVPMTRSAARDVQPVALPENRDFQTTVSEAYQVPPMHMRHDCPAAFVPTRPASRDGHLKLSVYNIPSGDTMY
;
A
#
# COMPACT_ATOMS: atom_id res chain seq x y z
N MET A 1 54.68 -5.97 9.79
CA MET A 1 55.97 -6.17 9.10
C MET A 1 56.50 -4.81 8.70
N THR A 2 57.21 -4.12 9.59
CA THR A 2 57.81 -2.81 9.34
C THR A 2 59.26 -3.01 8.91
N GLN A 3 59.58 -2.55 7.71
CA GLN A 3 60.93 -2.60 7.14
C GLN A 3 61.86 -1.70 7.97
N LEU A 4 62.87 -2.31 8.57
CA LEU A 4 64.03 -1.61 9.11
C LEU A 4 64.76 -0.96 7.94
N HIS A 5 64.47 0.32 7.65
CA HIS A 5 65.38 1.12 6.86
C HIS A 5 66.63 1.36 7.71
N SER A 6 67.61 0.47 7.56
CA SER A 6 68.95 0.71 8.04
C SER A 6 69.41 2.04 7.45
N VAL A 7 69.62 3.03 8.32
CA VAL A 7 70.24 4.33 8.00
C VAL A 7 71.74 4.12 7.65
N ALA A 8 72.10 2.98 7.08
CA ALA A 8 73.47 2.52 6.86
C ALA A 8 74.07 3.01 5.53
N SER A 9 73.37 3.83 4.75
CA SER A 9 73.80 4.26 3.41
C SER A 9 74.03 5.76 3.23
N LEU A 10 74.02 6.57 4.30
CA LEU A 10 74.29 8.01 4.23
C LEU A 10 75.73 8.33 4.67
N ASP A 11 76.66 8.30 3.72
CA ASP A 11 77.99 8.96 3.71
C ASP A 11 78.62 9.22 5.10
N TYR A 12 78.92 8.12 5.80
CA TYR A 12 79.59 8.12 7.11
C TYR A 12 81.08 8.44 6.96
N GLY A 13 81.43 9.71 6.75
CA GLY A 13 82.84 10.13 6.65
C GLY A 13 83.13 11.64 6.74
N ASP A 14 82.21 12.50 6.29
CA ASP A 14 82.56 13.90 5.99
C ASP A 14 82.19 14.95 7.06
N GLY A 15 81.67 14.56 8.23
CA GLY A 15 81.21 15.54 9.22
C GLY A 15 80.01 16.39 8.75
N ARG A 16 79.24 15.88 7.78
CA ARG A 16 78.09 16.57 7.13
C ARG A 16 76.70 16.15 7.64
N THR A 17 76.60 15.22 8.59
CA THR A 17 75.34 14.86 9.25
C THR A 17 75.05 15.84 10.37
N CYS A 18 74.08 16.73 10.13
CA CYS A 18 73.63 17.73 11.10
C CYS A 18 72.21 17.45 11.57
N VAL A 19 71.84 17.98 12.74
CA VAL A 19 70.49 17.84 13.32
C VAL A 19 69.37 18.22 12.32
N CYS A 20 69.62 19.16 11.41
CA CYS A 20 68.65 19.54 10.37
C CYS A 20 68.29 18.38 9.42
N ARG A 21 69.19 17.42 9.19
CA ARG A 21 68.95 16.27 8.29
C ARG A 21 68.17 15.13 8.95
N ILE A 22 68.15 15.09 10.28
CA ILE A 22 67.42 14.08 11.06
C ILE A 22 66.10 14.67 11.60
N CYS A 23 65.87 15.97 11.44
CA CYS A 23 64.65 16.60 11.89
C CYS A 23 63.51 16.39 10.90
N GLU A 24 62.48 15.67 11.34
CA GLU A 24 61.23 15.49 10.58
C GLU A 24 60.18 16.54 10.95
N CYS A 25 60.29 17.15 12.14
CA CYS A 25 59.29 18.11 12.63
C CYS A 25 59.54 19.57 12.21
N GLY A 26 60.64 19.88 11.52
CA GLY A 26 61.02 21.25 11.11
C GLY A 26 61.39 22.22 12.25
N LYS A 27 61.27 21.79 13.52
CA LYS A 27 61.52 22.62 14.71
C LYS A 27 62.98 22.62 15.17
N HIS A 28 63.77 21.61 14.80
CA HIS A 28 65.17 21.50 15.19
C HIS A 28 66.05 22.00 14.05
N GLN A 29 66.64 23.17 14.25
CA GLN A 29 67.55 23.78 13.29
C GLN A 29 68.94 23.92 13.92
N CYS A 30 69.98 23.78 13.10
CA CYS A 30 71.33 24.10 13.53
C CYS A 30 71.43 25.61 13.76
N PRO A 31 71.93 26.06 14.92
CA PRO A 31 71.91 27.46 15.30
C PRO A 31 72.68 28.39 14.35
N GLY A 32 73.59 27.86 13.52
CA GLY A 32 74.38 28.63 12.56
C GLY A 32 73.74 28.89 11.18
N LEU A 33 72.57 28.31 10.87
CA LEU A 33 71.90 28.45 9.57
C LEU A 33 70.70 29.42 9.65
N ARG A 34 70.96 30.70 9.96
CA ARG A 34 69.96 31.75 9.74
C ARG A 34 70.34 32.53 8.49
N VAL A 35 69.89 32.06 7.33
CA VAL A 35 69.95 32.86 6.10
C VAL A 35 68.66 33.69 6.05
N PRO A 36 68.72 35.03 6.06
CA PRO A 36 67.52 35.86 5.96
C PRO A 36 66.83 35.64 4.61
N PHE A 37 65.51 35.41 4.63
CA PHE A 37 64.70 35.29 3.42
C PHE A 37 64.49 36.68 2.80
N VAL A 38 64.99 36.89 1.59
CA VAL A 38 64.84 38.14 0.82
C VAL A 38 64.00 37.83 -0.42
N GLY A 39 62.70 37.62 -0.23
CA GLY A 39 61.74 37.40 -1.32
C GLY A 39 60.43 38.10 -1.01
N GLU A 40 60.19 39.26 -1.62
CA GLU A 40 58.88 39.90 -1.60
C GLU A 40 58.02 39.25 -2.70
N THR A 41 56.82 38.79 -2.35
CA THR A 41 55.89 38.18 -3.31
C THR A 41 55.06 39.27 -3.97
N THR A 42 54.67 39.08 -5.24
CA THR A 42 53.80 40.02 -5.97
C THR A 42 52.51 40.38 -5.21
N TYR A 43 52.01 39.45 -4.38
CA TYR A 43 50.86 39.69 -3.51
C TYR A 43 51.09 40.81 -2.47
N ARG A 44 52.28 40.90 -1.88
CA ARG A 44 52.59 41.98 -0.92
C ARG A 44 52.62 43.35 -1.57
N ASP A 45 53.01 43.43 -2.84
CA ASP A 45 53.08 44.68 -3.59
C ASP A 45 51.70 45.14 -4.08
N GLU A 46 50.85 44.20 -4.51
CA GLU A 46 49.54 44.52 -5.09
C GLU A 46 48.46 44.82 -4.04
N TYR A 47 48.49 44.13 -2.90
CA TYR A 47 47.45 44.19 -1.87
C TYR A 47 47.88 45.01 -0.64
N VAL A 48 48.37 46.22 -0.86
CA VAL A 48 48.64 47.16 0.23
C VAL A 48 47.31 47.72 0.78
N GLY A 49 47.18 47.76 2.11
CA GLY A 49 45.99 48.29 2.77
C GLY A 49 45.69 49.73 2.36
N LYS A 50 44.63 49.94 1.56
CA LYS A 50 44.16 51.27 1.15
C LYS A 50 43.50 51.96 2.33
N LYS A 51 43.93 53.17 2.66
CA LYS A 51 43.27 54.01 3.68
C LYS A 51 41.94 54.50 3.11
N ILE A 52 40.83 54.07 3.69
CA ILE A 52 39.50 54.59 3.38
C ILE A 52 39.34 55.90 4.15
N GLU A 53 39.21 57.02 3.45
CA GLU A 53 38.76 58.26 4.08
C GLU A 53 37.34 58.06 4.59
N ARG A 54 37.18 58.06 5.93
CA ARG A 54 35.86 58.04 6.55
C ARG A 54 35.19 59.37 6.25
N GLU A 55 34.34 59.42 5.22
CA GLU A 55 33.37 60.50 5.10
C GLU A 55 32.56 60.57 6.40
N ARG A 56 32.60 61.73 7.06
CA ARG A 56 31.72 61.98 8.20
C ARG A 56 30.28 61.88 7.69
N PRO A 57 29.42 61.09 8.35
CA PRO A 57 28.04 60.94 7.90
C PRO A 57 27.37 62.33 7.89
N ARG A 58 26.95 62.81 6.71
CA ARG A 58 26.25 64.10 6.53
C ARG A 58 24.91 64.19 7.29
N LYS A 59 24.42 63.07 7.83
CA LYS A 59 23.17 63.01 8.59
C LYS A 59 23.41 62.35 9.94
N ALA A 60 22.82 62.92 10.98
CA ALA A 60 22.78 62.31 12.30
C ALA A 60 22.18 60.90 12.19
N ARG A 61 22.83 59.92 12.85
CA ARG A 61 22.30 58.57 12.97
C ARG A 61 20.90 58.64 13.60
N GLN A 62 19.87 58.30 12.83
CA GLN A 62 18.53 58.11 13.38
C GLN A 62 18.55 56.89 14.31
N THR A 63 18.42 57.13 15.61
CA THR A 63 18.12 56.08 16.58
C THR A 63 16.64 55.74 16.44
N VAL A 64 16.35 54.67 15.71
CA VAL A 64 15.00 54.11 15.63
C VAL A 64 14.75 53.36 16.94
N PHE A 65 13.91 53.92 17.81
CA PHE A 65 13.35 53.16 18.93
C PHE A 65 12.30 52.20 18.37
N PRO A 66 12.36 50.89 18.67
CA PRO A 66 11.32 49.97 18.26
C PRO A 66 10.02 50.35 18.99
N SER A 67 9.07 50.93 18.27
CA SER A 67 7.72 51.15 18.80
C SER A 67 7.08 49.79 19.07
N LYS A 68 6.25 49.69 20.12
CA LYS A 68 5.47 48.48 20.38
C LYS A 68 4.62 48.21 19.14
N ALA A 69 4.83 47.05 18.53
CA ALA A 69 4.09 46.65 17.35
C ALA A 69 2.61 46.47 17.72
N GLU A 70 1.71 46.97 16.86
CA GLU A 70 0.27 46.77 17.03
C GLU A 70 -0.04 45.26 17.08
N PRO A 71 -1.00 44.84 17.91
CA PRO A 71 -1.36 43.42 18.03
C PRO A 71 -1.90 42.91 16.68
N GLY A 72 -1.04 42.18 15.95
CA GLY A 72 -1.31 41.70 14.59
C GLY A 72 -0.16 41.94 13.60
N HIS A 73 0.76 42.87 13.87
CA HIS A 73 1.82 43.27 12.92
C HIS A 73 2.79 42.13 12.54
N PHE A 74 2.95 41.12 13.40
CA PHE A 74 3.82 39.97 13.13
C PHE A 74 3.08 38.79 12.47
N LYS A 75 1.76 38.88 12.30
CA LYS A 75 1.01 37.85 11.58
C LYS A 75 1.19 38.05 10.08
N THR A 76 1.69 37.03 9.41
CA THR A 76 1.77 37.03 7.94
C THR A 76 0.38 36.74 7.35
N THR A 77 0.12 37.19 6.13
CA THR A 77 -1.14 36.92 5.40
C THR A 77 -1.48 35.42 5.35
N LYS A 78 -0.46 34.54 5.36
CA LYS A 78 -0.65 33.09 5.41
C LYS A 78 -1.10 32.57 6.78
N GLN A 79 -0.68 33.20 7.88
CA GLN A 79 -1.08 32.81 9.23
C GLN A 79 -2.52 33.25 9.54
N GLU A 80 -2.94 34.45 9.12
CA GLU A 80 -4.34 34.86 9.25
C GLU A 80 -5.28 33.99 8.40
N ALA A 81 -4.84 33.58 7.20
CA ALA A 81 -5.60 32.66 6.36
C ALA A 81 -5.73 31.25 6.96
N ALA A 82 -4.77 30.80 7.76
CA ALA A 82 -4.80 29.49 8.40
C ALA A 82 -5.80 29.43 9.57
N ASP A 83 -5.97 30.53 10.32
CA ASP A 83 -6.95 30.61 11.41
C ASP A 83 -8.41 30.53 10.89
N LEU A 84 -8.66 31.03 9.67
CA LEU A 84 -9.98 30.97 9.00
C LEU A 84 -10.44 29.55 8.58
N LEU A 85 -9.55 28.55 8.59
CA LEU A 85 -9.90 27.17 8.23
C LEU A 85 -10.44 26.35 9.41
N LYS A 86 -10.29 26.80 10.66
CA LYS A 86 -10.68 26.05 11.86
C LYS A 86 -12.19 26.02 12.16
N GLY A 87 -13.04 26.57 11.30
CA GLY A 87 -14.49 26.62 11.50
C GLY A 87 -15.33 26.25 10.28
N LYS A 88 -14.72 25.68 9.23
CA LYS A 88 -15.46 25.13 8.09
C LYS A 88 -15.64 23.65 8.32
N ASP A 89 -16.85 23.25 8.68
CA ASP A 89 -17.23 21.84 8.79
C ASP A 89 -16.96 21.15 7.44
N LEU A 90 -15.88 20.37 7.39
CA LEU A 90 -15.59 19.47 6.28
C LEU A 90 -16.64 18.36 6.31
N ARG A 91 -17.78 18.60 5.67
CA ARG A 91 -18.76 17.53 5.46
C ARG A 91 -18.13 16.50 4.53
N PRO A 92 -18.10 15.20 4.92
CA PRO A 92 -17.72 14.13 4.00
C PRO A 92 -18.53 14.28 2.71
N ALA A 93 -17.85 14.22 1.57
CA ALA A 93 -18.50 14.37 0.28
C ALA A 93 -19.58 13.28 0.13
N GLU A 94 -20.84 13.69 0.02
CA GLU A 94 -21.94 12.77 -0.28
C GLU A 94 -21.70 12.16 -1.66
N SER A 95 -21.66 10.83 -1.73
CA SER A 95 -21.39 10.15 -2.99
C SER A 95 -22.59 10.30 -3.93
N TYR A 96 -22.41 10.99 -5.06
CA TYR A 96 -23.38 11.08 -6.15
C TYR A 96 -23.35 9.78 -6.97
N LYS A 97 -23.54 8.62 -6.34
CA LYS A 97 -23.74 7.37 -7.07
C LYS A 97 -25.25 7.18 -7.27
N PRO A 98 -25.77 7.20 -8.51
CA PRO A 98 -27.17 6.92 -8.75
C PRO A 98 -27.48 5.54 -8.16
N ARG A 99 -28.45 5.49 -7.26
CA ARG A 99 -28.89 4.25 -6.61
C ARG A 99 -29.38 3.32 -7.72
N GLU A 100 -28.77 2.14 -7.85
CA GLU A 100 -29.20 1.13 -8.81
C GLU A 100 -30.61 0.65 -8.43
N ALA A 101 -31.62 1.32 -8.97
CA ALA A 101 -32.99 0.84 -8.92
C ALA A 101 -33.12 -0.18 -10.05
N ALA A 102 -33.10 -1.47 -9.70
CA ALA A 102 -33.47 -2.51 -10.65
C ALA A 102 -34.90 -2.22 -11.14
N ALA A 103 -35.02 -1.76 -12.39
CA ALA A 103 -36.32 -1.64 -13.02
C ALA A 103 -36.96 -3.03 -13.03
N ALA A 104 -38.19 -3.14 -12.53
CA ALA A 104 -38.92 -4.40 -12.57
C ALA A 104 -38.99 -4.87 -14.04
N PRO A 105 -38.64 -6.13 -14.34
CA PRO A 105 -38.70 -6.62 -15.71
C PRO A 105 -40.16 -6.54 -16.17
N LEU A 106 -40.42 -5.80 -17.26
CA LEU A 106 -41.74 -5.79 -17.87
C LEU A 106 -42.06 -7.20 -18.39
N PRO A 107 -43.30 -7.69 -18.22
CA PRO A 107 -43.69 -8.97 -18.79
C PRO A 107 -43.56 -8.93 -20.31
N PHE A 108 -42.99 -9.98 -20.90
CA PHE A 108 -42.88 -10.13 -22.35
C PHE A 108 -44.16 -10.79 -22.88
N GLU A 109 -44.99 -10.03 -23.59
CA GLU A 109 -46.26 -10.51 -24.17
C GLU A 109 -46.14 -10.95 -25.65
N GLY A 110 -44.92 -11.10 -26.17
CA GLY A 110 -44.71 -11.53 -27.55
C GLY A 110 -45.05 -13.00 -27.77
N THR A 111 -46.02 -13.26 -28.66
CA THR A 111 -46.26 -14.61 -29.19
C THR A 111 -45.64 -14.72 -30.58
N THR A 112 -45.12 -15.90 -30.93
CA THR A 112 -44.56 -16.13 -32.27
C THR A 112 -45.69 -16.26 -33.29
N THR A 113 -45.46 -15.85 -34.54
CA THR A 113 -46.44 -15.96 -35.62
C THR A 113 -46.99 -17.39 -35.75
N ASN A 114 -46.11 -18.39 -35.69
CA ASN A 114 -46.49 -19.80 -35.72
C ASN A 114 -47.46 -20.20 -34.57
N ARG A 115 -47.25 -19.68 -33.34
CA ARG A 115 -48.14 -19.97 -32.21
C ARG A 115 -49.49 -19.26 -32.34
N ALA A 116 -49.53 -18.10 -32.99
CA ALA A 116 -50.76 -17.35 -33.24
C ALA A 116 -51.57 -17.93 -34.42
N ASP A 117 -50.89 -18.36 -35.49
CA ASP A 117 -51.51 -18.78 -36.74
C ASP A 117 -52.04 -20.22 -36.71
N PHE A 118 -51.45 -21.10 -35.89
CA PHE A 118 -51.81 -22.52 -35.81
C PHE A 118 -52.30 -22.92 -34.41
N PRO A 119 -53.45 -22.40 -33.95
CA PRO A 119 -54.09 -22.96 -32.76
C PRO A 119 -54.41 -24.44 -33.03
N GLY A 120 -54.32 -25.28 -32.00
CA GLY A 120 -54.61 -26.71 -32.09
C GLY A 120 -56.08 -26.99 -32.39
N TRP A 121 -56.51 -26.75 -33.63
CA TRP A 121 -57.88 -26.90 -34.06
C TRP A 121 -58.21 -28.40 -34.11
N MET A 122 -58.99 -28.86 -33.13
CA MET A 122 -59.56 -30.20 -33.16
C MET A 122 -60.77 -30.15 -34.09
N PRO A 123 -60.81 -30.93 -35.18
CA PRO A 123 -61.99 -30.95 -36.04
C PRO A 123 -63.20 -31.40 -35.22
N ASP A 124 -64.26 -30.59 -35.23
CA ASP A 124 -65.53 -30.98 -34.64
C ASP A 124 -65.99 -32.29 -35.30
N TYR A 125 -66.03 -33.37 -34.52
CA TYR A 125 -66.52 -34.67 -34.96
C TYR A 125 -68.05 -34.64 -35.10
N ASN A 126 -68.54 -33.90 -36.09
CA ASN A 126 -69.93 -33.98 -36.53
C ASN A 126 -70.13 -35.29 -37.29
N ARG A 127 -70.10 -36.42 -36.56
CA ARG A 127 -70.63 -37.69 -37.07
C ARG A 127 -72.13 -37.52 -37.26
N THR A 128 -72.54 -37.12 -38.45
CA THR A 128 -73.93 -37.26 -38.89
C THR A 128 -74.32 -38.72 -38.72
N LYS A 129 -75.15 -39.01 -37.72
CA LYS A 129 -75.78 -40.33 -37.59
C LYS A 129 -76.56 -40.57 -38.87
N ARG A 130 -76.22 -41.63 -39.61
CA ARG A 130 -76.97 -42.05 -40.79
C ARG A 130 -78.40 -42.33 -40.35
N ARG A 131 -79.35 -41.46 -40.72
CA ARG A 131 -80.78 -41.74 -40.52
C ARG A 131 -81.19 -42.72 -41.63
N GLU A 132 -81.61 -43.90 -41.24
CA GLU A 132 -82.29 -44.83 -42.15
C GLU A 132 -83.75 -44.38 -42.25
N ASP A 133 -84.24 -44.18 -43.47
CA ASP A 133 -85.65 -43.87 -43.69
C ASP A 133 -86.49 -45.08 -43.25
N PRO A 134 -87.47 -44.88 -42.33
CA PRO A 134 -88.24 -46.01 -41.80
C PRO A 134 -89.06 -46.66 -42.93
N LEU A 135 -88.93 -47.97 -43.07
CA LEU A 135 -89.79 -48.75 -43.96
C LEU A 135 -91.27 -48.46 -43.64
N PRO A 136 -92.13 -48.28 -44.65
CA PRO A 136 -93.55 -48.05 -44.42
C PRO A 136 -94.13 -49.21 -43.61
N LYS A 137 -94.77 -48.89 -42.47
CA LYS A 137 -95.46 -49.87 -41.64
C LYS A 137 -96.61 -50.45 -42.45
N LEU A 138 -96.51 -51.74 -42.80
CA LEU A 138 -97.63 -52.49 -43.38
C LEU A 138 -98.79 -52.49 -42.36
N PRO A 139 -100.05 -52.28 -42.78
CA PRO A 139 -101.18 -52.42 -41.87
C PRO A 139 -101.38 -53.90 -41.54
N GLY A 140 -101.08 -54.27 -40.31
CA GLY A 140 -101.30 -55.60 -39.75
C GLY A 140 -101.36 -55.50 -38.23
N THR A 141 -102.19 -56.32 -37.59
CA THR A 141 -102.27 -56.43 -36.13
C THR A 141 -101.01 -57.12 -35.60
N TYR A 142 -99.90 -56.39 -35.54
CA TYR A 142 -98.66 -56.85 -34.92
C TYR A 142 -98.75 -56.64 -33.40
N VAL A 143 -99.53 -57.48 -32.73
CA VAL A 143 -99.43 -57.61 -31.27
C VAL A 143 -98.13 -58.38 -31.00
N THR A 144 -97.04 -57.64 -30.82
CA THR A 144 -95.78 -58.25 -30.41
C THR A 144 -95.88 -58.70 -28.96
N THR A 145 -95.22 -59.80 -28.61
CA THR A 145 -95.14 -60.32 -27.23
C THR A 145 -94.65 -59.25 -26.22
N LYS A 146 -93.90 -58.26 -26.70
CA LYS A 146 -93.47 -57.11 -25.92
C LYS A 146 -94.64 -56.25 -25.41
N GLY A 147 -95.69 -56.03 -26.23
CA GLY A 147 -96.88 -55.28 -25.80
C GLY A 147 -97.61 -55.98 -24.66
N ALA A 148 -97.85 -57.28 -24.81
CA ALA A 148 -98.52 -58.10 -23.78
C ALA A 148 -97.71 -58.21 -22.48
N MET A 149 -96.36 -58.15 -22.54
CA MET A 149 -95.52 -58.13 -21.33
C MET A 149 -95.39 -56.73 -20.70
N GLU A 150 -95.47 -55.67 -21.49
CA GLU A 150 -95.36 -54.29 -20.99
C GLU A 150 -96.67 -53.76 -20.41
N GLU A 151 -97.84 -54.19 -20.89
CA GLU A 151 -99.15 -53.77 -20.39
C GLU A 151 -99.26 -53.85 -18.85
N PRO A 152 -99.00 -54.98 -18.18
CA PRO A 152 -99.10 -55.05 -16.72
C PRO A 152 -98.09 -54.14 -15.99
N VAL A 153 -96.93 -53.85 -16.59
CA VAL A 153 -95.95 -52.90 -16.02
C VAL A 153 -96.42 -51.46 -16.19
N ARG A 154 -97.04 -51.13 -17.34
CA ARG A 154 -97.64 -49.82 -17.60
C ARG A 154 -98.83 -49.58 -16.67
N ASP A 155 -99.69 -50.58 -16.49
CA ASP A 155 -100.82 -50.53 -15.57
C ASP A 155 -100.35 -50.29 -14.12
N LEU A 156 -99.29 -50.98 -13.68
CA LEU A 156 -98.68 -50.76 -12.36
C LEU A 156 -98.03 -49.36 -12.22
N ALA A 157 -97.48 -48.82 -13.31
CA ALA A 157 -96.92 -47.48 -13.36
C ALA A 157 -98.01 -46.41 -13.22
N GLU A 158 -99.11 -46.56 -13.97
CA GLU A 158 -100.26 -45.66 -13.93
C GLU A 158 -100.97 -45.71 -12.58
N GLN A 159 -101.07 -46.89 -11.96
CA GLN A 159 -101.60 -47.06 -10.60
C GLN A 159 -100.61 -46.62 -9.49
N GLY A 160 -99.39 -46.20 -9.84
CA GLY A 160 -98.37 -45.76 -8.89
C GLY A 160 -97.89 -46.84 -7.92
N ARG A 161 -98.09 -48.12 -8.25
CA ARG A 161 -97.72 -49.28 -7.41
C ARG A 161 -96.36 -49.88 -7.75
N LEU A 162 -95.61 -49.27 -8.65
CA LEU A 162 -94.23 -49.67 -8.91
C LEU A 162 -93.37 -49.51 -7.64
N PRO A 163 -92.57 -50.53 -7.28
CA PRO A 163 -91.69 -50.43 -6.14
C PRO A 163 -90.69 -49.28 -6.34
N LYS A 164 -90.68 -48.33 -5.42
CA LYS A 164 -89.71 -47.22 -5.45
C LYS A 164 -88.30 -47.79 -5.27
N PRO A 165 -87.30 -47.33 -6.04
CA PRO A 165 -85.92 -47.74 -5.83
C PRO A 165 -85.50 -47.39 -4.40
N PRO A 166 -84.67 -48.22 -3.74
CA PRO A 166 -84.19 -47.93 -2.39
C PRO A 166 -83.47 -46.58 -2.38
N LYS A 167 -83.65 -45.79 -1.31
CA LYS A 167 -82.90 -44.54 -1.13
C LYS A 167 -81.42 -44.86 -1.14
N SER A 168 -80.64 -44.19 -2.00
CA SER A 168 -79.19 -44.36 -2.05
C SER A 168 -78.58 -44.03 -0.69
N PHE A 169 -77.92 -44.99 -0.06
CA PHE A 169 -77.06 -44.74 1.09
C PHE A 169 -75.80 -44.05 0.57
N LYS A 170 -75.63 -42.76 0.87
CA LYS A 170 -74.36 -42.06 0.67
C LYS A 170 -73.47 -42.49 1.84
N ALA A 171 -72.46 -43.32 1.57
CA ALA A 171 -71.41 -43.54 2.56
C ALA A 171 -70.72 -42.20 2.84
N ASP A 172 -70.36 -41.98 4.10
CA ASP A 172 -69.71 -40.75 4.55
C ASP A 172 -68.30 -40.71 3.92
N ASP A 173 -68.07 -39.80 2.96
CA ASP A 173 -66.78 -39.63 2.27
C ASP A 173 -65.65 -39.13 3.22
N THR A 174 -65.96 -38.93 4.51
CA THR A 174 -65.04 -38.51 5.57
C THR A 174 -64.04 -39.59 5.99
N LEU A 175 -64.18 -40.84 5.53
CA LEU A 175 -63.24 -41.92 5.84
C LEU A 175 -62.02 -41.99 4.91
N GLN A 176 -62.00 -41.25 3.80
CA GLN A 176 -60.80 -41.10 2.98
C GLN A 176 -59.96 -39.92 3.46
N ASN A 177 -59.48 -39.99 4.70
CA ASN A 177 -58.38 -39.13 5.14
C ASN A 177 -57.13 -39.53 4.36
N SER A 178 -56.83 -38.80 3.29
CA SER A 178 -55.53 -38.87 2.61
C SER A 178 -54.46 -38.45 3.62
N LEU A 179 -53.80 -39.43 4.23
CA LEU A 179 -52.62 -39.18 5.05
C LEU A 179 -51.54 -38.53 4.15
N PRO A 180 -50.95 -37.40 4.55
CA PRO A 180 -49.87 -36.79 3.79
C PRO A 180 -48.69 -37.77 3.69
N PHE A 181 -48.05 -37.78 2.52
CA PHE A 181 -46.90 -38.65 2.26
C PHE A 181 -45.62 -38.01 2.81
N ASP A 182 -45.10 -38.57 3.90
CA ASP A 182 -43.87 -38.11 4.58
C ASP A 182 -42.57 -38.79 4.07
N GLY A 183 -42.58 -39.31 2.85
CA GLY A 183 -41.42 -40.00 2.28
C GLY A 183 -40.38 -39.03 1.71
N ILE A 184 -39.35 -38.69 2.51
CA ILE A 184 -38.15 -38.01 2.03
C ILE A 184 -37.05 -39.04 1.79
N THR A 185 -36.40 -39.01 0.62
CA THR A 185 -35.28 -39.93 0.34
C THR A 185 -34.06 -39.59 1.20
N SER A 186 -33.25 -40.59 1.54
CA SER A 186 -32.01 -40.39 2.31
C SER A 186 -31.08 -39.36 1.66
N TYR A 187 -30.99 -39.38 0.33
CA TYR A 187 -30.19 -38.41 -0.42
C TYR A 187 -30.64 -36.96 -0.21
N THR A 188 -31.94 -36.68 -0.29
CA THR A 188 -32.50 -35.34 -0.03
C THR A 188 -32.32 -34.91 1.42
N ALA A 189 -32.30 -35.84 2.37
CA ALA A 189 -32.06 -35.52 3.78
C ALA A 189 -30.58 -35.22 4.07
N GLU A 190 -29.66 -35.92 3.43
CA GLU A 190 -28.21 -35.84 3.70
C GLU A 190 -27.50 -34.67 2.98
N TYR A 191 -27.95 -34.32 1.77
CA TYR A 191 -27.26 -33.35 0.89
C TYR A 191 -28.01 -32.02 0.78
N GLN A 192 -28.35 -31.43 1.92
CA GLN A 192 -28.86 -30.05 1.97
C GLN A 192 -27.73 -29.04 1.64
N PRO A 193 -28.03 -27.92 0.96
CA PRO A 193 -27.03 -26.88 0.71
C PRO A 193 -26.46 -26.35 2.03
N LYS A 194 -25.17 -26.59 2.30
CA LYS A 194 -24.47 -26.10 3.50
C LYS A 194 -23.83 -24.75 3.18
N GLU A 195 -24.12 -23.74 3.99
CA GLU A 195 -23.40 -22.46 3.89
C GLU A 195 -21.94 -22.66 4.28
N VAL A 196 -21.02 -22.22 3.41
CA VAL A 196 -19.59 -22.34 3.64
C VAL A 196 -19.14 -21.15 4.48
N PRO A 197 -18.52 -21.36 5.67
CA PRO A 197 -18.01 -20.26 6.46
C PRO A 197 -16.89 -19.56 5.68
N MET A 198 -17.04 -18.25 5.45
CA MET A 198 -16.00 -17.44 4.84
C MET A 198 -14.76 -17.46 5.73
N THR A 199 -13.73 -18.19 5.30
CA THR A 199 -12.43 -18.10 5.95
C THR A 199 -11.90 -16.70 5.69
N ARG A 200 -11.62 -15.94 6.75
CA ARG A 200 -10.87 -14.70 6.63
C ARG A 200 -9.50 -15.10 6.09
N SER A 201 -9.25 -14.80 4.82
CA SER A 201 -7.89 -14.83 4.29
C SER A 201 -7.04 -14.03 5.26
N ALA A 202 -6.04 -14.66 5.87
CA ALA A 202 -5.10 -13.98 6.74
C ALA A 202 -4.40 -12.91 5.89
N ALA A 203 -4.93 -11.69 5.94
CA ALA A 203 -4.26 -10.52 5.41
C ALA A 203 -2.95 -10.44 6.20
N ARG A 204 -1.86 -10.86 5.57
CA ARG A 204 -0.53 -10.68 6.12
C ARG A 204 -0.31 -9.18 6.17
N ASP A 205 -0.38 -8.65 7.38
CA ASP A 205 -0.01 -7.27 7.68
C ASP A 205 1.51 -7.16 7.48
N VAL A 206 1.91 -6.80 6.26
CA VAL A 206 3.32 -6.57 5.94
C VAL A 206 3.66 -5.21 6.53
N GLN A 207 4.13 -5.20 7.77
CA GLN A 207 4.64 -3.97 8.36
C GLN A 207 5.95 -3.56 7.67
N PRO A 208 6.07 -2.31 7.21
CA PRO A 208 7.30 -1.82 6.59
C PRO A 208 8.41 -1.80 7.65
N VAL A 209 9.51 -2.50 7.37
CA VAL A 209 10.71 -2.48 8.19
C VAL A 209 11.38 -1.11 8.03
N ALA A 210 11.43 -0.33 9.11
CA ALA A 210 12.15 0.94 9.13
C ALA A 210 13.66 0.68 9.09
N LEU A 211 14.33 1.20 8.06
CA LEU A 211 15.79 1.22 7.99
C LEU A 211 16.34 2.18 9.06
N PRO A 212 17.46 1.83 9.73
CA PRO A 212 18.08 2.70 10.72
C PRO A 212 18.58 3.98 10.03
N GLU A 213 18.04 5.12 10.45
CA GLU A 213 18.28 6.42 9.84
C GLU A 213 19.63 6.97 10.33
N ASN A 214 20.70 6.62 9.62
CA ASN A 214 22.01 7.27 9.77
C ASN A 214 21.98 8.63 9.07
N ARG A 215 21.23 9.58 9.63
CA ARG A 215 21.22 11.00 9.21
C ARG A 215 22.05 11.87 10.14
N ASP A 216 23.10 11.31 10.72
CA ASP A 216 24.03 12.10 11.50
C ASP A 216 24.77 13.07 10.57
N PHE A 217 24.71 14.35 10.93
CA PHE A 217 25.25 15.54 10.28
C PHE A 217 26.80 15.56 10.16
N GLN A 218 27.43 14.41 9.96
CA GLN A 218 28.86 14.31 9.80
C GLN A 218 29.23 14.80 8.39
N THR A 219 30.16 15.75 8.35
CA THR A 219 30.75 16.25 7.10
C THR A 219 31.95 15.40 6.73
N THR A 220 32.33 15.34 5.45
CA THR A 220 33.52 14.57 5.01
C THR A 220 34.80 14.98 5.75
N VAL A 221 34.85 16.21 6.28
CA VAL A 221 35.97 16.71 7.08
C VAL A 221 36.01 16.04 8.46
N SER A 222 34.86 15.84 9.12
CA SER A 222 34.82 15.20 10.44
C SER A 222 35.16 13.71 10.39
N GLU A 223 34.91 13.05 9.26
CA GLU A 223 35.27 11.63 9.08
C GLU A 223 36.77 11.47 8.75
N ALA A 224 37.33 12.35 7.92
CA ALA A 224 38.72 12.23 7.46
C ALA A 224 39.78 12.74 8.47
N TYR A 225 39.43 13.69 9.34
CA TYR A 225 40.36 14.32 10.28
C TYR A 225 40.03 14.00 11.74
N GLN A 226 40.19 12.73 12.13
CA GLN A 226 40.11 12.32 13.53
C GLN A 226 41.45 12.60 14.23
N VAL A 227 41.40 13.23 15.41
CA VAL A 227 42.59 13.48 16.23
C VAL A 227 43.19 12.14 16.64
N PRO A 228 44.44 11.80 16.23
CA PRO A 228 45.07 10.56 16.64
C PRO A 228 45.16 10.50 18.17
N PRO A 229 44.94 9.33 18.78
CA PRO A 229 45.04 9.19 20.22
C PRO A 229 46.42 9.60 20.71
N MET A 230 46.50 10.24 21.88
CA MET A 230 47.74 10.87 22.38
C MET A 230 48.94 9.91 22.52
N HIS A 231 48.72 8.60 22.49
CA HIS A 231 49.77 7.57 22.51
C HIS A 231 50.49 7.41 21.16
N MET A 232 50.02 8.03 20.07
CA MET A 232 50.65 8.00 18.74
C MET A 232 51.32 9.35 18.41
N ARG A 233 51.99 9.97 19.40
CA ARG A 233 52.81 11.15 19.13
C ARG A 233 54.12 10.68 18.50
N HIS A 234 54.32 11.00 17.22
CA HIS A 234 55.61 10.82 16.57
C HIS A 234 56.63 11.79 17.15
N ASP A 235 57.52 11.27 17.99
CA ASP A 235 58.63 12.02 18.55
C ASP A 235 59.77 12.11 17.51
N CYS A 236 60.11 13.34 17.14
CA CYS A 236 61.15 13.59 16.14
C CYS A 236 62.51 13.07 16.63
N PRO A 237 63.26 12.27 15.85
CA PRO A 237 64.53 11.67 16.30
C PRO A 237 65.59 12.72 16.69
N ALA A 238 65.52 13.91 16.11
CA ALA A 238 66.33 15.07 16.49
C ALA A 238 66.14 15.56 17.96
N ALA A 239 65.01 15.26 18.61
CA ALA A 239 64.70 15.72 19.97
C ALA A 239 65.55 15.01 21.05
N PHE A 240 65.98 13.79 20.76
CA PHE A 240 66.77 12.96 21.68
C PHE A 240 68.29 13.16 21.52
N VAL A 241 68.72 14.02 20.59
CA VAL A 241 70.13 14.35 20.40
C VAL A 241 70.58 15.27 21.54
N PRO A 242 71.64 14.92 22.29
CA PRO A 242 72.17 15.79 23.34
C PRO A 242 72.70 17.10 22.75
N THR A 243 72.38 18.22 23.39
CA THR A 243 72.83 19.56 22.99
C THR A 243 74.35 19.65 23.04
N ARG A 244 75.00 19.88 21.88
CA ARG A 244 76.44 20.10 21.74
C ARG A 244 76.71 21.47 21.11
N PRO A 245 77.85 22.12 21.40
CA PRO A 245 78.23 23.36 20.71
C PRO A 245 78.32 23.12 19.20
N ALA A 246 77.87 24.10 18.42
CA ALA A 246 77.95 24.03 16.97
C ALA A 246 79.43 23.98 16.52
N SER A 247 79.70 23.17 15.50
CA SER A 247 81.01 23.17 14.85
C SER A 247 81.26 24.49 14.11
N ARG A 248 82.50 24.70 13.64
CA ARG A 248 82.92 25.91 12.89
C ARG A 248 82.02 26.22 11.68
N ASP A 249 81.38 25.20 11.13
CA ASP A 249 80.48 25.29 9.97
C ASP A 249 79.04 25.71 10.37
N GLY A 250 78.77 25.98 11.65
CA GLY A 250 77.43 26.32 12.14
C GLY A 250 76.49 25.13 12.32
N HIS A 251 76.96 23.92 12.02
CA HIS A 251 76.22 22.66 12.11
C HIS A 251 76.52 21.88 13.39
N LEU A 252 75.51 21.16 13.90
CA LEU A 252 75.61 20.27 15.05
C LEU A 252 75.94 18.85 14.56
N LYS A 253 77.21 18.44 14.62
CA LYS A 253 77.72 17.19 14.04
C LYS A 253 77.32 15.99 14.92
N LEU A 254 76.69 14.99 14.31
CA LEU A 254 76.21 13.79 14.99
C LEU A 254 77.18 12.62 14.82
N SER A 255 77.53 11.96 15.91
CA SER A 255 78.27 10.68 15.88
C SER A 255 77.30 9.52 15.65
N VAL A 256 77.71 8.51 14.88
CA VAL A 256 76.93 7.31 14.51
C VAL A 256 76.23 6.64 15.69
N TYR A 257 76.83 6.71 16.87
CA TYR A 257 76.32 6.07 18.09
C TYR A 257 75.20 6.83 18.82
N ASN A 258 74.86 8.06 18.40
CA ASN A 258 73.92 8.95 19.11
C ASN A 258 72.65 9.24 18.31
N ILE A 259 72.26 8.38 17.37
CA ILE A 259 71.01 8.51 16.62
C ILE A 259 70.00 7.53 17.24
N PRO A 260 69.01 8.01 18.00
CA PRO A 260 67.93 7.18 18.48
C PRO A 260 66.97 6.93 17.34
N SER A 261 66.91 5.67 16.91
CA SER A 261 65.99 5.16 15.91
C SER A 261 64.95 4.29 16.61
N GLY A 262 63.76 4.82 16.83
CA GLY A 262 62.62 4.06 17.33
C GLY A 262 61.44 4.94 17.70
N ASP A 263 60.25 4.59 17.20
CA ASP A 263 58.99 5.09 17.74
C ASP A 263 58.89 4.67 19.21
N THR A 264 58.85 5.63 20.12
CA THR A 264 58.61 5.37 21.54
C THR A 264 57.12 5.11 21.74
N MET A 265 56.72 3.84 21.76
CA MET A 265 55.41 3.44 22.26
C MET A 265 55.38 3.58 23.79
N TYR A 266 54.44 4.36 24.31
CA TYR A 266 54.00 4.33 25.71
C TYR A 266 52.78 3.42 25.84
#